data_AF-A0A327WEB0-F1
#
_entry.id   AF-A0A327WEB0-F1
#
_cell.length_a   1.000
_cell.length_b   1.000
_cell.length_c   1.000
_cell.angle_alpha   90.00
_cell.angle_beta   90.00
_cell.angle_gamma   90.00
#
_symmetry.space_group_name_H-M   'P 1'
#
loop_
_entity.id
_entity.type
_entity.pdbx_description
1 polymer ?
#
loop_
_entity_poly.entity_id
_entity_poly.type
_entity_poly.pdbx_seq_one_letter_code
_entity_poly.pdbx_strand_id
1 'polypeptide(L)'
;MTDDLALLRAANPVPGDDPRYADSRALHHGAERALNQLLHRGRRVRRGLVLRAEAAVCAVAALLILAFSYAATPAEATPPPTVPQAPAR
;
A
#
# COMPACT_ATOMS: atom_id res chain seq x y z
N MET A 1 -30.27 -32.59 17.01
CA MET A 1 -29.59 -31.32 16.68
C MET A 1 -28.60 -31.07 17.79
N THR A 2 -27.31 -31.16 17.48
CA THR A 2 -26.25 -30.84 18.46
C THR A 2 -26.34 -29.35 18.74
N ASP A 3 -26.23 -28.94 20.00
CA ASP A 3 -26.18 -27.51 20.34
C ASP A 3 -24.82 -26.97 19.90
N ASP A 4 -24.75 -26.43 18.68
CA ASP A 4 -23.54 -25.83 18.11
C ASP A 4 -22.98 -24.74 19.03
N LEU A 5 -23.85 -24.05 19.77
CA LEU A 5 -23.45 -23.09 20.78
C LEU A 5 -22.79 -23.76 22.00
N ALA A 6 -23.21 -24.96 22.39
CA ALA A 6 -22.54 -25.73 23.43
C ALA A 6 -21.14 -26.17 23.00
N LEU A 7 -20.97 -26.56 21.73
CA LEU A 7 -19.64 -26.88 21.17
C LEU A 7 -18.73 -25.64 21.17
N LEU A 8 -19.24 -24.49 20.75
CA LEU A 8 -18.50 -23.23 20.79
C LEU A 8 -18.16 -22.79 22.22
N ARG A 9 -19.07 -22.96 23.19
CA ARG A 9 -18.79 -22.71 24.61
C ARG A 9 -17.73 -23.66 25.16
N ALA A 10 -17.76 -24.94 24.78
CA ALA A 10 -16.78 -25.92 25.21
C ALA A 10 -15.38 -25.65 24.63
N ALA A 11 -15.31 -25.06 23.43
CA ALA A 11 -14.06 -24.64 22.81
C ALA A 11 -13.57 -23.26 23.29
N ASN A 12 -14.37 -22.55 24.09
CA ASN A 12 -13.97 -21.24 24.60
C ASN A 12 -12.86 -21.41 25.64
N PRO A 13 -11.65 -20.84 25.42
CA PRO A 13 -10.57 -20.90 26.41
C PRO A 13 -10.89 -20.10 27.68
N VAL A 14 -11.92 -19.25 27.65
CA VAL A 14 -12.39 -18.47 28.79
C VAL A 14 -13.52 -19.22 29.49
N PRO A 15 -13.43 -19.44 30.82
CA PRO A 15 -14.50 -20.06 31.59
C PRO A 15 -15.78 -19.21 31.49
N GLY A 16 -16.89 -19.81 31.03
CA GLY A 16 -18.16 -19.11 30.83
C GLY A 16 -18.75 -18.49 32.09
N ASP A 17 -18.34 -18.98 33.26
CA ASP A 17 -18.82 -18.53 34.57
C ASP A 17 -17.87 -17.51 35.25
N ASP A 18 -16.75 -17.13 34.63
CA ASP A 18 -15.85 -16.13 35.22
C ASP A 18 -16.47 -14.72 35.07
N PRO A 19 -16.86 -14.05 36.19
CA PRO A 19 -17.49 -12.73 36.15
C PRO A 19 -16.58 -11.64 35.59
N ARG A 20 -15.28 -11.90 35.40
CA ARG A 20 -14.35 -10.99 34.71
C ARG A 20 -14.62 -10.89 33.22
N TYR A 21 -15.18 -11.95 32.62
CA TYR A 21 -15.39 -12.08 31.18
C TYR A 21 -16.87 -12.17 30.79
N ALA A 22 -17.79 -11.98 31.74
CA ALA A 22 -19.21 -11.92 31.46
C ALA A 22 -19.53 -10.81 30.44
N ASP A 23 -20.30 -11.14 29.40
CA ASP A 23 -20.66 -10.26 28.28
C ASP A 23 -21.33 -8.94 28.71
N SER A 24 -21.85 -8.87 29.94
CA SER A 24 -22.53 -7.71 30.50
C SER A 24 -21.60 -6.67 31.12
N ARG A 25 -20.30 -6.94 31.25
CA ARG A 25 -19.36 -6.00 31.87
C ARG A 25 -18.71 -5.12 30.81
N ALA A 26 -18.98 -3.81 30.89
CA ALA A 26 -18.26 -2.83 30.09
C ALA A 26 -16.74 -3.01 30.26
N LEU A 27 -16.04 -3.09 29.13
CA LEU A 27 -14.59 -3.25 29.09
C LEU A 27 -13.97 -2.10 29.90
N HIS A 28 -13.00 -2.40 30.77
CA HIS A 28 -12.38 -1.35 31.58
C HIS A 28 -11.86 -0.22 30.67
N HIS A 29 -12.13 1.03 31.02
CA HIS A 29 -11.89 2.17 30.13
C HIS A 29 -10.42 2.28 29.64
N GLY A 30 -9.46 1.76 30.43
CA GLY A 30 -8.07 1.60 30.00
C GLY A 30 -7.86 0.59 28.86
N ALA A 31 -8.57 -0.54 28.89
CA ALA A 31 -8.52 -1.57 27.85
C ALA A 31 -9.18 -1.08 26.55
N GLU A 32 -10.26 -0.30 26.64
CA GLU A 32 -10.86 0.35 25.47
C GLU A 32 -9.86 1.30 24.79
N ARG A 33 -9.17 2.13 25.58
CA ARG A 33 -8.14 3.04 25.06
C ARG A 33 -6.97 2.28 24.44
N ALA A 34 -6.52 1.20 25.07
CA ALA A 34 -5.43 0.37 24.56
C ALA A 34 -5.81 -0.29 23.23
N LEU A 35 -7.02 -0.84 23.11
CA LEU A 35 -7.55 -1.38 21.86
C LEU A 35 -7.63 -0.31 20.78
N ASN A 36 -8.14 0.87 21.12
CA ASN A 36 -8.24 1.98 20.18
C ASN A 36 -6.85 2.39 19.65
N GLN A 37 -5.85 2.45 20.54
CA GLN A 37 -4.46 2.70 20.15
C GLN A 37 -3.90 1.61 19.24
N LEU A 38 -4.17 0.33 19.52
CA LEU A 38 -3.70 -0.79 18.70
C LEU A 38 -4.26 -0.71 17.27
N LEU A 39 -5.58 -0.49 17.16
CA LEU A 39 -6.28 -0.37 15.88
C LEU A 39 -5.77 0.84 15.08
N HIS A 40 -5.57 1.98 15.75
CA HIS A 40 -5.15 3.20 15.08
C HIS A 40 -3.66 3.19 14.70
N ARG A 41 -2.80 2.58 15.52
CA ARG A 41 -1.37 2.42 15.20
C ARG A 41 -1.16 1.52 13.99
N GLY A 42 -1.88 0.39 13.93
CA GLY A 42 -1.85 -0.51 12.78
C GLY A 42 -2.34 0.16 11.48
N ARG A 43 -3.42 0.94 11.55
CA ARG A 43 -3.93 1.71 10.38
C ARG A 43 -2.95 2.75 9.87
N ARG A 44 -2.25 3.47 10.74
CA ARG A 44 -1.25 4.49 10.33
C ARG A 44 -0.07 3.85 9.61
N VAL A 45 0.46 2.74 10.13
CA VAL A 45 1.56 2.01 9.48
C VAL A 45 1.12 1.47 8.11
N ARG A 46 -0.06 0.85 8.03
CA ARG A 46 -0.62 0.38 6.75
C ARG A 46 -0.82 1.50 5.74
N ARG A 47 -1.35 2.65 6.16
CA ARG A 47 -1.50 3.83 5.29
C ARG A 47 -0.15 4.33 4.76
N GLY A 48 0.87 4.40 5.61
CA GLY A 48 2.22 4.79 5.19
C GLY A 48 2.83 3.85 4.15
N LEU A 49 2.61 2.54 4.30
CA LEU A 49 3.06 1.54 3.32
C LEU A 49 2.30 1.67 1.99
N VAL A 50 0.98 1.86 2.03
CA VAL A 50 0.17 2.06 0.82
C VAL A 50 0.62 3.31 0.05
N LEU A 51 0.81 4.43 0.75
CA LEU A 51 1.29 5.67 0.12
C LEU A 51 2.68 5.51 -0.50
N ARG A 52 3.59 4.76 0.14
CA ARG A 52 4.91 4.45 -0.44
C ARG A 52 4.81 3.56 -1.68
N ALA A 53 3.92 2.57 -1.65
CA ALA A 53 3.69 1.70 -2.80
C ALA A 53 3.11 2.48 -3.98
N GLU A 54 2.13 3.35 -3.74
CA GLU A 54 1.54 4.23 -4.75
C GLU A 54 2.59 5.18 -5.35
N ALA A 55 3.41 5.82 -4.51
CA ALA A 55 4.51 6.67 -4.96
C ALA A 55 5.53 5.91 -5.83
N ALA A 56 5.85 4.65 -5.46
CA ALA A 56 6.75 3.81 -6.25
C ALA A 56 6.16 3.46 -7.62
N VAL A 57 4.87 3.12 -7.67
CA VAL A 57 4.17 2.85 -8.95
C VAL A 57 4.17 4.08 -9.84
N CYS A 58 3.85 5.27 -9.30
CA CYS A 58 3.90 6.52 -10.03
C CYS A 58 5.31 6.83 -10.57
N ALA A 59 6.35 6.59 -9.76
CA ALA A 59 7.73 6.81 -10.18
C ALA A 59 8.14 5.86 -11.33
N VAL A 60 7.78 4.57 -11.25
CA VAL A 60 8.04 3.61 -12.32
C VAL A 60 7.30 3.99 -13.60
N ALA A 61 6.02 4.37 -13.50
CA ALA A 61 5.24 4.82 -14.66
C ALA A 61 5.87 6.06 -15.32
N ALA A 62 6.30 7.05 -14.54
CA ALA A 62 6.97 8.24 -15.05
C ALA A 62 8.30 7.90 -15.75
N LEU A 63 9.11 6.99 -15.18
CA LEU A 63 10.34 6.51 -15.81
C LEU A 63 10.08 5.78 -17.12
N LEU A 64 9.03 4.96 -17.20
CA LEU A 64 8.65 4.27 -18.43
C LEU A 64 8.21 5.26 -19.51
N ILE A 65 7.39 6.25 -19.15
CA ILE A 65 6.97 7.32 -20.07
C ILE A 65 8.19 8.09 -20.58
N LEU A 66 9.12 8.45 -19.70
CA LEU A 66 10.34 9.17 -20.06
C LEU A 66 11.23 8.33 -20.98
N ALA A 67 11.46 7.06 -20.65
CA ALA A 67 12.26 6.14 -21.44
C ALA A 67 11.68 5.94 -22.85
N PHE A 68 10.35 5.77 -22.94
CA PHE A 68 9.68 5.61 -24.23
C PHE A 68 9.71 6.90 -25.06
N SER A 69 9.58 8.06 -24.42
CA SER A 69 9.72 9.36 -25.07
C SER A 69 11.11 9.55 -25.68
N TYR A 70 12.16 9.10 -24.98
CA TYR A 70 13.53 9.19 -25.47
C TYR A 70 13.85 8.14 -26.55
N ALA A 71 13.27 6.94 -26.47
CA ALA A 71 13.41 5.92 -27.50
C ALA A 71 12.69 6.28 -28.81
N ALA A 72 11.68 7.15 -28.73
CA ALA A 72 10.89 7.60 -29.86
C ALA A 72 11.46 8.84 -30.56
N THR A 73 12.59 9.41 -30.11
CA THR A 73 13.23 10.50 -30.87
C THR A 73 13.82 9.90 -32.15
N PRO A 74 13.32 10.28 -33.34
CA PRO A 74 13.94 9.85 -34.59
C PRO A 74 15.34 10.47 -34.63
N ALA A 75 16.34 9.68 -35.02
CA ALA A 75 17.68 10.16 -35.28
C ALA A 75 17.62 11.34 -36.27
N GLU A 76 17.73 12.55 -35.73
CA GLU A 76 17.57 13.78 -36.48
C GLU A 76 18.82 14.00 -37.33
N ALA A 77 18.63 13.81 -38.64
CA ALA A 77 19.39 14.34 -39.77
C ALA A 77 20.92 14.22 -39.73
N THR A 78 21.43 13.23 -40.47
CA THR A 78 22.77 13.31 -41.08
C THR A 78 22.88 14.66 -41.84
N PRO A 79 23.84 15.54 -41.51
CA PRO A 79 24.01 16.80 -42.21
C PRO A 79 24.31 16.53 -43.70
N PRO A 80 23.68 17.25 -44.64
CA PRO A 80 23.96 17.04 -46.06
C PRO A 80 25.42 17.40 -46.36
N PRO A 81 26.09 16.66 -47.26
CA PRO A 81 27.49 16.92 -47.59
C PRO A 81 27.63 18.33 -48.17
N THR A 82 28.48 19.15 -47.55
CA THR A 82 28.85 20.48 -48.01
C THR A 82 29.60 20.34 -49.34
N VAL A 83 28.95 20.70 -50.45
CA VAL A 83 29.60 20.78 -51.76
C VAL A 83 30.47 22.04 -51.79
N PRO A 84 31.79 21.95 -52.01
CA PRO A 84 32.65 23.12 -52.12
C PRO A 84 32.33 23.89 -53.40
N GLN A 85 31.91 25.15 -53.25
CA GLN A 85 31.79 26.11 -54.36
C GLN A 85 33.20 26.53 -54.82
N ALA A 86 33.50 26.31 -56.09
CA ALA A 86 34.74 26.78 -56.71
C ALA A 86 34.69 28.31 -56.91
N PRO A 87 35.81 29.03 -56.72
CA PRO A 87 35.84 30.48 -56.86
C PRO A 87 35.57 30.90 -58.31
N ALA A 88 34.62 31.83 -58.47
CA ALA A 88 34.40 32.53 -59.74
C ALA A 88 35.66 33.30 -60.14
N ARG A 89 35.99 33.21 -61.43
CA ARG A 89 37.18 33.74 -62.07
C ARG A 89 36.94 35.13 -62.63
#